data_AF-A0A4Q5WQB7-F1
#
_entry.id   AF-A0A4Q5WQB7-F1
#
_cell.length_a   1.000
_cell.length_b   1.000
_cell.length_c   1.000
_cell.angle_alpha   90.00
_cell.angle_beta   90.00
_cell.angle_gamma   90.00
#
_symmetry.space_group_name_H-M   'P 1'
#
loop_
_entity.id
_entity.type
_entity.pdbx_description
1 polymer ?
#
loop_
_entity_poly.entity_id
_entity_poly.type
_entity_poly.pdbx_seq_one_letter_code
_entity_poly.pdbx_strand_id
1 'polypeptide(L)'
;MKTSTLLAALLLIFNLSTFARSSSEDKPVAAPKAALVAPAYRGGDRAHNAFRMEILNKMIRAAVQQQLPAGSYNVVLRFDVDSRGNVSNVQASSGNGFGLEEKAIELFRKSARWTPAQKGGQSIKASHSEHFRFEVM
;
A
#
# COMPACT_ATOMS: atom_id res chain seq x y z
N MET A 1 39.31 -55.33 63.30
CA MET A 1 38.02 -55.00 63.94
C MET A 1 37.81 -53.49 63.91
N LYS A 2 36.57 -53.09 63.63
CA LYS A 2 35.96 -51.74 63.69
C LYS A 2 35.83 -51.00 62.34
N THR A 3 34.56 -50.79 62.05
CA THR A 3 33.81 -50.29 60.89
C THR A 3 33.82 -48.78 60.74
N SER A 4 33.75 -48.26 59.51
CA SER A 4 33.00 -47.03 59.20
C SER A 4 32.74 -46.94 57.68
N THR A 5 31.54 -47.27 57.19
CA THR A 5 30.41 -46.36 56.89
C THR A 5 30.57 -45.53 55.59
N LEU A 6 29.83 -45.96 54.57
CA LEU A 6 29.13 -45.22 53.50
C LEU A 6 29.91 -44.30 52.55
N LEU A 7 29.91 -44.66 51.26
CA LEU A 7 29.43 -43.73 50.23
C LEU A 7 28.72 -44.48 49.10
N ALA A 8 27.50 -44.02 48.82
CA ALA A 8 26.59 -44.57 47.84
C ALA A 8 27.11 -44.38 46.40
N ALA A 9 27.05 -45.43 45.59
CA ALA A 9 27.11 -45.34 44.14
C ALA A 9 25.83 -45.95 43.56
N LEU A 10 24.77 -45.15 43.55
CA LEU A 10 23.53 -45.41 42.84
C LEU A 10 23.73 -45.00 41.38
N LEU A 11 24.22 -45.92 40.54
CA LEU A 11 24.29 -45.72 39.09
C LEU A 11 22.96 -46.17 38.49
N LEU A 12 22.07 -45.17 38.39
CA LEU A 12 20.71 -45.26 37.88
C LEU A 12 20.71 -45.52 36.38
N ILE A 13 19.88 -46.47 35.98
CA ILE A 13 19.63 -46.96 34.62
C ILE A 13 19.28 -45.78 33.71
N PHE A 14 20.18 -45.39 32.80
CA PHE A 14 19.85 -44.44 31.76
C PHE A 14 19.04 -45.17 30.68
N ASN A 15 17.73 -44.97 30.74
CA ASN A 15 16.78 -45.46 29.76
C ASN A 15 17.19 -45.00 28.35
N LEU A 16 17.41 -45.98 27.48
CA LEU A 16 17.61 -45.80 26.05
C LEU A 16 16.27 -45.38 25.44
N SER A 17 15.94 -44.09 25.55
CA SER A 17 14.89 -43.49 24.73
C SER A 17 15.47 -43.39 23.33
N THR A 18 15.10 -44.34 22.49
CA THR A 18 15.17 -44.21 21.04
C THR A 18 14.59 -42.84 20.67
N PHE A 19 15.45 -41.89 20.32
CA PHE A 19 15.02 -40.71 19.57
C PHE A 19 14.58 -41.23 18.20
N ALA A 20 13.31 -41.65 18.13
CA ALA A 20 12.61 -41.88 16.89
C ALA A 20 12.75 -40.60 16.06
N ARG A 21 13.36 -40.77 14.89
CA ARG A 21 13.60 -39.75 13.88
C ARG A 21 12.32 -38.94 13.67
N SER A 22 12.33 -37.68 14.11
CA SER A 22 11.27 -36.74 13.76
C SER A 22 11.27 -36.64 12.24
N SER A 23 10.19 -37.16 11.66
CA SER A 23 9.90 -37.13 10.25
C SER A 23 9.93 -35.68 9.79
N SER A 24 10.77 -35.37 8.81
CA SER A 24 10.72 -34.10 8.10
C SER A 24 9.33 -33.98 7.48
N GLU A 25 8.46 -33.18 8.08
CA GLU A 25 7.34 -32.56 7.36
C GLU A 25 7.96 -31.66 6.31
N ASP A 26 8.15 -32.18 5.10
CA ASP A 26 8.40 -31.37 3.91
C ASP A 26 7.09 -30.67 3.55
N LYS A 27 6.78 -29.61 4.32
CA LYS A 27 5.70 -28.69 4.01
C LYS A 27 6.16 -27.94 2.76
N PRO A 28 5.41 -27.97 1.64
CA PRO A 28 5.86 -27.31 0.42
C PRO A 28 6.16 -25.84 0.75
N VAL A 29 7.43 -25.44 0.58
CA VAL A 29 7.85 -24.05 0.73
C VAL A 29 7.00 -23.26 -0.26
N ALA A 30 6.06 -22.49 0.26
CA ALA A 30 5.22 -21.64 -0.56
C ALA A 30 6.13 -20.80 -1.45
N ALA A 31 5.96 -20.90 -2.78
CA ALA A 31 6.73 -20.12 -3.72
C ALA A 31 6.67 -18.62 -3.33
N PRO A 32 7.79 -17.88 -3.45
CA PRO A 32 7.83 -16.49 -3.02
C PRO A 32 6.70 -15.71 -3.70
N LYS A 33 5.83 -15.10 -2.89
CA LYS A 33 4.70 -14.30 -3.37
C LYS A 33 5.27 -13.18 -4.25
N ALA A 34 4.98 -13.24 -5.54
CA ALA A 34 5.53 -12.29 -6.51
C ALA A 34 5.32 -10.84 -6.06
N ALA A 35 6.38 -10.03 -6.08
CA ALA A 35 6.36 -8.64 -5.65
C ALA A 35 5.37 -7.82 -6.48
N LEU A 36 4.63 -6.93 -5.81
CA LEU A 36 3.69 -6.00 -6.42
C LEU A 36 4.36 -4.64 -6.61
N VAL A 37 4.41 -4.17 -7.84
CA VAL A 37 4.79 -2.79 -8.19
C VAL A 37 3.51 -1.98 -8.41
N ALA A 38 3.39 -0.84 -7.75
CA ALA A 38 2.21 0.03 -7.85
C ALA A 38 2.10 0.69 -9.25
N PRO A 39 0.90 1.16 -9.65
CA PRO A 39 0.75 2.00 -10.83
C PRO A 39 1.57 3.28 -10.71
N ALA A 40 2.06 3.80 -11.84
CA ALA A 40 2.85 5.03 -11.88
C ALA A 40 2.40 5.95 -13.01
N TYR A 41 2.45 7.27 -12.82
CA TYR A 41 2.08 8.22 -13.86
C TYR A 41 3.04 8.13 -15.05
N ARG A 42 2.52 8.22 -16.28
CA ARG A 42 3.38 8.21 -17.47
C ARG A 42 4.19 9.49 -17.58
N GLY A 43 5.47 9.34 -17.88
CA GLY A 43 6.43 10.45 -17.85
C GLY A 43 7.09 10.63 -16.47
N GLY A 44 6.79 9.75 -15.51
CA GLY A 44 7.41 9.71 -14.19
C GLY A 44 7.00 10.89 -13.30
N ASP A 45 7.73 11.06 -12.21
CA ASP A 45 7.37 11.96 -11.12
C ASP A 45 7.28 13.43 -11.55
N ARG A 46 8.10 13.86 -12.51
CA ARG A 46 8.06 15.23 -13.03
C ARG A 46 6.73 15.51 -13.74
N ALA A 47 6.33 14.64 -14.66
CA ALA A 47 5.06 14.77 -15.37
C ALA A 47 3.87 14.65 -14.41
N HIS A 48 3.99 13.74 -13.44
CA HIS A 48 2.99 13.55 -12.41
C HIS A 48 2.78 14.82 -11.58
N ASN A 49 3.87 15.39 -11.07
CA ASN A 49 3.83 16.60 -10.25
C ASN A 49 3.27 17.78 -11.03
N ALA A 50 3.69 17.96 -12.29
CA ALA A 50 3.15 19.02 -13.15
C ALA A 50 1.61 18.92 -13.29
N PHE A 51 1.11 17.71 -13.56
CA PHE A 51 -0.33 17.47 -13.64
C PHE A 51 -1.05 17.71 -12.31
N ARG A 52 -0.49 17.22 -11.19
CA ARG A 52 -1.06 17.46 -9.85
C ARG A 52 -1.12 18.94 -9.50
N MET A 53 -0.07 19.69 -9.81
CA MET A 53 -0.03 21.14 -9.60
C MET A 53 -1.05 21.89 -10.47
N GLU A 54 -1.31 21.43 -11.69
CA GLU A 54 -2.39 22.00 -12.51
C GLU A 54 -3.75 21.84 -11.83
N ILE A 55 -4.03 20.64 -11.30
CA ILE A 55 -5.28 20.37 -10.55
C ILE A 55 -5.37 21.28 -9.32
N LEU A 56 -4.33 21.33 -8.49
CA LEU A 56 -4.26 22.18 -7.30
C LEU A 56 -4.51 23.65 -7.64
N ASN A 57 -3.81 24.18 -8.64
CA ASN A 57 -3.94 25.58 -9.04
C ASN A 57 -5.36 25.92 -9.51
N LYS A 58 -6.05 25.00 -10.18
CA LYS A 58 -7.44 25.22 -10.60
C LYS A 58 -8.42 25.12 -9.41
N MET A 59 -8.19 24.21 -8.47
CA MET A 59 -9.00 24.14 -7.24
C MET A 59 -8.82 25.35 -6.35
N ILE A 60 -7.59 25.83 -6.15
CA ILE A 60 -7.31 27.05 -5.38
C ILE A 60 -7.99 28.26 -6.02
N ARG A 61 -7.93 28.40 -7.36
CA ARG A 61 -8.66 29.46 -8.07
C ARG A 61 -10.17 29.37 -7.83
N ALA A 62 -10.75 28.17 -7.91
CA ALA A 62 -12.16 27.98 -7.63
C ALA A 62 -12.50 28.34 -6.18
N ALA A 63 -11.64 27.98 -5.23
CA ALA A 63 -11.80 28.31 -3.81
C ALA A 63 -11.81 29.83 -3.57
N VAL A 64 -10.88 30.57 -4.18
CA VAL A 64 -10.80 32.03 -4.09
C VAL A 64 -12.03 32.68 -4.74
N GLN A 65 -12.44 32.22 -5.93
CA GLN A 65 -13.60 32.76 -6.65
C GLN A 65 -14.90 32.57 -5.87
N GLN A 66 -15.03 31.47 -5.14
CA GLN A 66 -16.20 31.17 -4.31
C GLN A 66 -16.07 31.70 -2.87
N GLN A 67 -14.98 32.40 -2.56
CA GLN A 67 -14.71 32.96 -1.21
C GLN A 67 -14.86 31.90 -0.11
N LEU A 68 -14.24 30.73 -0.32
CA LEU A 68 -14.21 29.68 0.69
C LEU A 68 -13.64 30.22 2.01
N PRO A 69 -14.19 29.79 3.16
CA PRO A 69 -13.68 30.22 4.45
C PRO A 69 -12.22 29.80 4.65
N ALA A 70 -11.50 30.54 5.48
CA ALA A 70 -10.15 30.16 5.87
C ALA A 70 -10.14 28.76 6.49
N GLY A 71 -9.16 27.94 6.10
CA GLY A 71 -9.09 26.55 6.52
C GLY A 71 -8.25 25.67 5.60
N SER A 72 -8.06 24.42 6.05
CA SER A 72 -7.38 23.38 5.28
C SER A 72 -8.39 22.54 4.50
N TYR A 73 -8.18 22.44 3.20
CA TYR A 73 -9.01 21.65 2.29
C TYR A 73 -8.24 20.42 1.82
N ASN A 74 -8.87 19.25 1.92
CA ASN A 74 -8.28 17.98 1.53
C ASN A 74 -9.22 17.26 0.57
N VAL A 75 -8.75 17.01 -0.66
CA VAL A 75 -9.48 16.20 -1.64
C VAL A 75 -8.71 14.92 -1.88
N VAL A 76 -9.38 13.78 -1.70
CA VAL A 76 -8.80 12.45 -1.95
C VAL A 76 -9.55 11.80 -3.09
N LEU A 77 -8.85 11.51 -4.17
CA LEU A 77 -9.38 10.77 -5.31
C LEU A 77 -8.95 9.32 -5.24
N ARG A 78 -9.90 8.40 -5.38
CA ARG A 78 -9.67 6.97 -5.61
C ARG A 78 -10.04 6.64 -7.05
N PHE A 79 -9.23 5.83 -7.72
CA PHE A 79 -9.48 5.42 -9.09
C PHE A 79 -8.83 4.07 -9.39
N ASP A 80 -9.27 3.43 -10.47
CA ASP A 80 -8.71 2.19 -10.96
C ASP A 80 -7.82 2.43 -12.18
N VAL A 81 -6.64 1.81 -12.20
CA VAL A 81 -5.78 1.70 -13.38
C VAL A 81 -5.89 0.27 -13.91
N ASP A 82 -6.36 0.11 -15.17
CA ASP A 82 -6.45 -1.21 -15.82
C ASP A 82 -5.06 -1.73 -16.28
N SER A 83 -5.00 -2.97 -16.76
CA SER A 83 -3.75 -3.58 -17.26
C SER A 83 -3.17 -2.90 -18.52
N ARG A 84 -3.92 -2.00 -19.15
CA ARG A 84 -3.49 -1.16 -20.28
C ARG A 84 -3.12 0.26 -19.83
N GLY A 85 -3.21 0.57 -18.53
CA GLY A 85 -2.92 1.89 -18.00
C GLY A 85 -4.04 2.92 -18.14
N ASN A 86 -5.26 2.52 -18.50
CA ASN A 86 -6.40 3.42 -18.55
C ASN A 86 -6.97 3.65 -17.15
N VAL A 87 -7.38 4.89 -16.88
CA VAL A 87 -8.02 5.29 -15.62
C VAL A 87 -9.53 5.11 -15.74
N SER A 88 -10.14 4.56 -14.70
CA SER A 88 -11.60 4.38 -14.58
C SER A 88 -12.03 4.51 -13.12
N ASN A 89 -13.35 4.53 -12.87
CA ASN A 89 -13.92 4.54 -11.52
C ASN A 89 -13.37 5.66 -10.60
N VAL A 90 -13.15 6.84 -11.16
CA VAL A 90 -12.66 8.00 -10.39
C VAL A 90 -13.76 8.48 -9.46
N GLN A 91 -13.50 8.41 -8.15
CA GLN A 91 -14.39 8.82 -7.07
C GLN A 91 -13.61 9.69 -6.09
N ALA A 92 -14.28 10.67 -5.48
CA ALA A 92 -13.73 11.41 -4.36
C ALA A 92 -14.29 10.85 -3.04
N SER A 93 -13.45 10.75 -2.01
CA SER A 93 -13.87 10.29 -0.68
C SER A 93 -13.83 11.40 0.38
N SER A 94 -13.45 12.62 0.00
CA SER A 94 -13.54 13.80 0.87
C SER A 94 -14.94 14.43 0.79
N GLY A 95 -15.29 15.23 1.79
CA GLY A 95 -16.58 15.90 1.87
C GLY A 95 -16.42 17.35 2.31
N ASN A 96 -15.72 18.17 1.53
CA ASN A 96 -15.50 19.58 1.88
C ASN A 96 -16.77 20.44 1.68
N GLY A 97 -17.68 20.05 0.78
CA GLY A 97 -18.99 20.71 0.60
C GLY A 97 -18.99 21.92 -0.34
N PHE A 98 -17.90 22.18 -1.07
CA PHE A 98 -17.71 23.37 -1.91
C PHE A 98 -17.49 23.05 -3.42
N GLY A 99 -17.90 21.87 -3.87
CA GLY A 99 -17.69 21.47 -5.27
C GLY A 99 -16.23 21.10 -5.63
N LEU A 100 -15.36 20.98 -4.63
CA LEU A 100 -13.92 20.74 -4.85
C LEU A 100 -13.67 19.31 -5.35
N GLU A 101 -14.43 18.35 -4.83
CA GLU A 101 -14.43 16.95 -5.24
C GLU A 101 -14.81 16.79 -6.71
N GLU A 102 -15.93 17.39 -7.11
CA GLU A 102 -16.44 17.37 -8.48
C GLU A 102 -15.41 18.00 -9.43
N LYS A 103 -14.81 19.12 -9.01
CA LYS A 103 -13.77 19.79 -9.80
C LYS A 103 -12.52 18.93 -9.94
N ALA A 104 -12.08 18.29 -8.86
CA ALA A 104 -10.94 17.38 -8.88
C ALA A 104 -11.19 16.19 -9.81
N ILE A 105 -12.37 15.56 -9.74
CA ILE A 105 -12.78 14.46 -10.62
C ILE A 105 -12.79 14.92 -12.10
N GLU A 106 -13.39 16.08 -12.39
CA GLU A 106 -13.46 16.67 -13.74
C GLU A 106 -12.07 16.85 -14.36
N LEU A 107 -11.13 17.38 -13.59
CA LEU A 107 -9.76 17.62 -14.03
C LEU A 107 -8.97 16.30 -14.12
N PHE A 108 -9.14 15.39 -13.16
CA PHE A 108 -8.39 14.14 -13.10
C PHE A 108 -8.76 13.17 -14.23
N ARG A 109 -10.00 13.23 -14.75
CA ARG A 109 -10.41 12.47 -15.94
C ARG A 109 -9.60 12.79 -17.20
N LYS A 110 -8.88 13.92 -17.21
CA LYS A 110 -7.96 14.33 -18.28
C LYS A 110 -6.53 13.77 -18.08
N SER A 111 -6.33 12.90 -17.09
CA SER A 111 -5.02 12.30 -16.82
C SER A 111 -4.48 11.52 -18.01
N ALA A 112 -3.16 11.55 -18.17
CA ALA A 112 -2.48 10.70 -19.13
C ALA A 112 -2.64 9.22 -18.76
N ARG A 113 -2.41 8.33 -19.74
CA ARG A 113 -2.35 6.87 -19.48
C ARG A 113 -1.28 6.57 -18.44
N TRP A 114 -1.59 5.79 -17.43
CA TRP A 114 -0.66 5.36 -16.39
C TRP A 114 0.16 4.15 -16.85
N THR A 115 1.24 3.87 -16.13
CA THR A 115 1.91 2.57 -16.12
C THR A 115 1.11 1.66 -15.19
N PRO A 116 0.61 0.51 -15.66
CA PRO A 116 -0.19 -0.40 -14.84
C PRO A 116 0.67 -1.05 -13.74
N ALA A 117 -0.01 -1.48 -12.67
CA ALA A 117 0.64 -2.27 -11.62
C ALA A 117 1.22 -3.57 -12.20
N GLN A 118 2.36 -4.01 -11.68
CA GLN A 118 2.99 -5.27 -12.08
C GLN A 118 2.99 -6.26 -10.92
N LYS A 119 2.63 -7.51 -11.20
CA LYS A 119 2.78 -8.62 -10.25
C LYS A 119 3.35 -9.82 -10.99
N GLY A 120 4.56 -10.24 -10.62
CA GLY A 120 5.24 -11.37 -11.27
C GLY A 120 5.44 -11.16 -12.79
N GLY A 121 5.74 -9.92 -13.21
CA GLY A 121 5.94 -9.57 -14.63
C GLY A 121 4.66 -9.40 -15.44
N GLN A 122 3.48 -9.55 -14.83
CA GLN A 122 2.20 -9.34 -15.50
C GLN A 122 1.56 -8.02 -15.08
N SER A 123 1.03 -7.30 -16.08
CA SER A 123 0.25 -6.07 -15.86
C SER A 123 -1.13 -6.41 -15.33
N ILE A 124 -1.48 -5.87 -14.16
CA ILE A 124 -2.75 -6.14 -13.48
C ILE A 124 -3.54 -4.85 -13.24
N LYS A 125 -4.86 -4.97 -13.11
CA LYS A 125 -5.71 -3.89 -12.64
C LYS A 125 -5.43 -3.62 -11.15
N ALA A 126 -5.33 -2.35 -10.77
CA ALA A 126 -5.16 -1.95 -9.37
C ALA A 126 -5.87 -0.62 -9.07
N SER A 127 -6.39 -0.48 -7.85
CA SER A 127 -6.87 0.81 -7.36
C SER A 127 -5.72 1.64 -6.80
N HIS A 128 -5.75 2.94 -7.05
CA HIS A 128 -4.79 3.91 -6.53
C HIS A 128 -5.51 5.11 -5.90
N SER A 129 -4.79 5.92 -5.12
CA SER A 129 -5.36 7.11 -4.49
C SER A 129 -4.40 8.29 -4.56
N GLU A 130 -4.94 9.44 -4.94
CA GLU A 130 -4.22 10.71 -5.01
C GLU A 130 -4.79 11.70 -4.00
N HIS A 131 -3.88 12.42 -3.34
CA HIS A 131 -4.22 13.39 -2.30
C HIS A 131 -3.89 14.81 -2.77
N PHE A 132 -4.85 15.71 -2.65
CA PHE A 132 -4.70 17.13 -2.95
C PHE A 132 -5.01 17.91 -1.67
N ARG A 133 -4.05 18.73 -1.22
CA ARG A 133 -4.20 19.57 -0.04
C ARG A 133 -3.81 21.00 -0.37
N PHE A 134 -4.60 21.95 0.11
CA PHE A 134 -4.25 23.36 0.10
C PHE A 134 -4.93 24.07 1.28
N GLU A 135 -4.46 25.26 1.58
CA GLU A 135 -5.00 26.12 2.64
C GLU A 135 -5.53 27.41 2.02
N VAL A 136 -6.63 27.90 2.60
CA VAL A 136 -7.13 29.25 2.36
C VAL A 136 -6.87 30.03 3.65
N MET A 137 -6.27 31.21 3.52
CA MET A 137 -5.93 32.11 4.63
C MET A 137 -6.69 33.42 4.51
#